data_AF-A0AA44G944-F1
#
_entry.id   AF-A0AA44G944-F1
#
_cell.length_a   1.000
_cell.length_b   1.000
_cell.length_c   1.000
_cell.angle_alpha   90.00
_cell.angle_beta   90.00
_cell.angle_gamma   90.00
#
_symmetry.space_group_name_H-M   'P 1'
#
loop_
_entity.id
_entity.type
_entity.pdbx_description
1 polymer ?
#
loop_
_entity_poly.entity_id
_entity_poly.type
_entity_poly.pdbx_seq_one_letter_code
_entity_poly.pdbx_strand_id
1 'polypeptide(L)'
;MRKVIVVGVSALSILSTGCVSTIPADERDATRNAIKSDSQAFINKMSDIYPEVADELDASAGYATASMSGVNVVLLGGGYGRGMIKNNDDGSVTYIDVKRYDLGAGLGLGTYEVLAIFPDEEALNDYKDGSWRTLLGAEWNVKESGTSAYSDVWRTSNDVPLYVSSTTGATASGSARLVSVSTNYDLTNTGLGHSRVASKTKGEAKILSDEPKVWDRALPFFAQNVVEQGFDLPLPFGVSIIYVQTEQAMDLRNLEIGANGSDKIPTPFVSFSNNSTVTYTPQLKLDAWLFPFMNVFATVGAINGHALVNFTLDSDYLSEQLDICKGLIQPSFCRDDLTVTTPEIDISGVNYTVGTILAAGWNDYFFVLPISYSYADMRGSVTAGNIWNISPRVGRQFPLSGSQSIAVFVGASYLDSRLTITGSVDVPGTGDLLDTIDYKLEQENLDKWMALVGANYNFNREWSMSMEYGQKNSDKKQFISSLNYRF
;
A
#
# COMPACT_ATOMS: atom_id res chain seq x y z
N MET A 1 -28.41 -28.28 21.06
CA MET A 1 -28.42 -27.08 20.20
C MET A 1 -27.02 -26.50 20.11
N ARG A 2 -26.16 -27.04 19.24
CA ARG A 2 -24.75 -26.61 19.07
C ARG A 2 -24.16 -27.20 17.78
N LYS A 3 -24.76 -26.87 16.65
CA LYS A 3 -24.22 -27.02 15.28
C LYS A 3 -24.98 -26.01 14.42
N VAL A 4 -24.28 -25.16 13.66
CA VAL A 4 -24.67 -24.57 12.33
C VAL A 4 -23.84 -23.32 11.95
N ILE A 5 -23.14 -22.60 12.85
CA ILE A 5 -22.54 -21.29 12.47
C ILE A 5 -21.08 -21.34 11.96
N VAL A 6 -20.39 -22.48 11.97
CA VAL A 6 -18.93 -22.53 11.67
C VAL A 6 -18.58 -22.94 10.23
N VAL A 7 -19.55 -23.16 9.34
CA VAL A 7 -19.28 -23.58 7.94
C VAL A 7 -19.54 -22.45 6.91
N GLY A 8 -20.07 -21.30 7.33
CA GLY A 8 -20.47 -20.21 6.43
C GLY A 8 -19.39 -19.17 6.08
N VAL A 9 -18.21 -19.18 6.73
CA VAL A 9 -17.18 -18.13 6.55
C VAL A 9 -15.95 -18.65 5.78
N SER A 10 -15.76 -19.97 5.70
CA SER A 10 -14.60 -20.58 5.03
C SER A 10 -14.82 -20.90 3.54
N ALA A 11 -16.03 -20.69 3.01
CA ALA A 11 -16.34 -20.86 1.58
C ALA A 11 -16.33 -19.54 0.79
N LEU A 12 -16.32 -18.39 1.48
CA LEU A 12 -16.23 -17.07 0.84
C LEU A 12 -14.78 -16.57 0.70
N SER A 13 -13.83 -17.27 1.30
CA SER A 13 -12.38 -16.97 1.26
C SER A 13 -11.63 -17.72 0.14
N ILE A 14 -12.31 -18.56 -0.65
CA ILE A 14 -11.72 -19.33 -1.77
C ILE A 14 -12.12 -18.73 -3.14
N LEU A 15 -12.99 -17.71 -3.18
CA LEU A 15 -13.39 -17.02 -4.41
C LEU A 15 -12.61 -15.72 -4.69
N SER A 16 -11.66 -15.34 -3.83
CA SER A 16 -10.79 -14.16 -4.03
C SER A 16 -9.39 -14.50 -4.57
N THR A 17 -9.05 -15.77 -4.75
CA THR A 17 -7.94 -16.17 -5.63
C THR A 17 -8.47 -16.25 -7.07
N GLY A 18 -9.01 -15.15 -7.58
CA GLY A 18 -9.04 -14.98 -9.02
C GLY A 18 -7.59 -15.06 -9.46
N CYS A 19 -7.22 -16.10 -10.20
CA CYS A 19 -5.91 -16.23 -10.82
C CYS A 19 -5.65 -14.95 -11.61
N VAL A 20 -4.96 -13.98 -11.02
CA VAL A 20 -4.29 -12.92 -11.75
C VAL A 20 -3.06 -13.62 -12.30
N SER A 21 -3.21 -14.25 -13.47
CA SER A 21 -2.09 -14.82 -14.20
C SER A 21 -1.25 -13.67 -14.73
N THR A 22 -0.36 -13.16 -13.89
CA THR A 22 0.63 -12.16 -14.31
C THR A 22 1.50 -12.79 -15.39
N ILE A 23 1.62 -12.14 -16.55
CA ILE A 23 2.37 -12.69 -17.69
C ILE A 23 3.85 -12.36 -17.49
N PRO A 24 4.76 -13.37 -17.49
CA PRO A 24 6.21 -13.15 -17.40
C PRO A 24 6.70 -12.15 -18.45
N ALA A 25 7.68 -11.31 -18.08
CA ALA A 25 8.12 -10.20 -18.93
C ALA A 25 8.63 -10.63 -20.32
N ASP A 26 9.29 -11.79 -20.37
CA ASP A 26 9.82 -12.43 -21.56
C ASP A 26 8.75 -13.06 -22.47
N GLU A 27 7.56 -13.35 -21.94
CA GLU A 27 6.45 -13.94 -22.70
C GLU A 27 5.45 -12.89 -23.24
N ARG A 28 5.58 -11.62 -22.80
CA ARG A 28 4.63 -10.54 -23.13
C ARG A 28 4.59 -10.26 -24.63
N ASP A 29 5.73 -10.15 -25.30
CA ASP A 29 5.77 -9.84 -26.74
C ASP A 29 5.16 -10.96 -27.58
N ALA A 30 5.45 -12.22 -27.25
CA ALA A 30 4.83 -13.37 -27.90
C ALA A 30 3.30 -13.36 -27.70
N THR A 31 2.83 -13.04 -26.50
CA THR A 31 1.41 -12.94 -26.20
C THR A 31 0.73 -11.79 -26.95
N ARG A 32 1.38 -10.62 -27.03
CA ARG A 32 0.90 -9.47 -27.80
C ARG A 32 0.73 -9.79 -29.28
N ASN A 33 1.73 -10.47 -29.86
CA ASN A 33 1.72 -10.87 -31.27
C ASN A 33 0.63 -11.92 -31.55
N ALA A 34 0.43 -12.87 -30.64
CA ALA A 34 -0.67 -13.83 -30.74
C ALA A 34 -2.03 -13.11 -30.76
N ILE A 35 -2.28 -12.19 -29.81
CA ILE A 35 -3.53 -11.42 -29.76
C ILE A 35 -3.74 -10.60 -31.04
N LYS A 36 -2.68 -9.95 -31.56
CA LYS A 36 -2.75 -9.19 -32.83
C LYS A 36 -3.08 -10.10 -34.02
N SER A 37 -2.46 -11.28 -34.08
CA SER A 37 -2.72 -12.27 -35.14
C SER A 37 -4.16 -12.78 -35.07
N ASP A 38 -4.64 -13.13 -33.88
CA ASP A 38 -6.00 -13.62 -33.67
C ASP A 38 -7.03 -12.53 -34.01
N SER A 39 -6.77 -11.29 -33.59
CA SER A 39 -7.58 -10.11 -33.92
C SER A 39 -7.73 -9.94 -35.44
N GLN A 40 -6.62 -9.96 -36.18
CA GLN A 40 -6.66 -9.78 -37.64
C GLN A 40 -7.36 -10.94 -38.34
N ALA A 41 -7.10 -12.18 -37.90
CA ALA A 41 -7.77 -13.35 -38.47
C ALA A 41 -9.29 -13.28 -38.26
N PHE A 42 -9.73 -12.84 -37.09
CA PHE A 42 -11.13 -12.67 -36.77
C PHE A 42 -11.79 -11.55 -37.57
N ILE A 43 -11.12 -10.39 -37.70
CA ILE A 43 -11.59 -9.27 -38.52
C ILE A 43 -11.77 -9.71 -39.97
N ASN A 44 -10.76 -10.35 -40.57
CA ASN A 44 -10.85 -10.82 -41.96
C ASN A 44 -12.04 -11.77 -42.15
N LYS A 45 -12.23 -12.70 -41.20
CA LYS A 45 -13.38 -13.62 -41.22
C LYS A 45 -14.71 -12.88 -41.13
N MET A 46 -14.82 -11.83 -40.31
CA MET A 46 -16.05 -11.03 -40.22
C MET A 46 -16.27 -10.18 -41.48
N SER A 47 -15.22 -9.59 -42.06
CA SER A 47 -15.30 -8.84 -43.32
C SER A 47 -15.72 -9.71 -44.52
N ASP A 48 -15.34 -10.99 -44.54
CA ASP A 48 -15.79 -11.94 -45.56
C ASP A 48 -17.29 -12.25 -45.44
N ILE A 49 -17.85 -12.24 -44.22
CA ILE A 49 -19.25 -12.55 -43.93
C ILE A 49 -20.13 -11.29 -44.06
N TYR A 50 -19.64 -10.15 -43.58
CA TYR A 50 -20.30 -8.85 -43.50
C TYR A 50 -19.39 -7.81 -44.19
N PRO A 51 -19.58 -7.55 -45.49
CA PRO A 51 -18.74 -6.61 -46.24
C PRO A 51 -18.69 -5.21 -45.63
N GLU A 52 -19.75 -4.78 -44.92
CA GLU A 52 -19.84 -3.51 -44.21
C GLU A 52 -18.79 -3.34 -43.09
N VAL A 53 -18.25 -4.42 -42.54
CA VAL A 53 -17.23 -4.37 -41.46
C VAL A 53 -16.00 -3.59 -41.90
N ALA A 54 -15.60 -3.70 -43.17
CA ALA A 54 -14.43 -2.98 -43.67
C ALA A 54 -14.67 -1.46 -43.65
N ASP A 55 -15.82 -1.02 -44.16
CA ASP A 55 -16.21 0.39 -44.18
C ASP A 55 -16.43 0.95 -42.75
N GLU A 56 -17.02 0.14 -41.86
CA GLU A 56 -17.23 0.52 -40.45
C GLU A 56 -15.90 0.67 -39.70
N LEU A 57 -14.93 -0.23 -39.91
CA LEU A 57 -13.60 -0.13 -39.30
C LEU A 57 -12.88 1.14 -39.75
N ASP A 58 -12.92 1.47 -41.05
CA ASP A 58 -12.27 2.64 -41.62
C ASP A 58 -12.87 3.96 -41.12
N ALA A 59 -14.18 3.99 -40.86
CA ALA A 59 -14.90 5.18 -40.38
C ALA A 59 -14.93 5.34 -38.85
N SER A 60 -14.44 4.35 -38.09
CA SER A 60 -14.54 4.31 -36.63
C SER A 60 -13.41 5.05 -35.91
N ALA A 61 -13.68 5.50 -34.68
CA ALA A 61 -12.64 5.98 -33.76
C ALA A 61 -11.72 4.84 -33.29
N GLY A 62 -12.21 3.60 -33.34
CA GLY A 62 -11.43 2.42 -33.02
C GLY A 62 -12.27 1.15 -32.92
N TYR A 63 -11.63 0.04 -32.62
CA TYR A 63 -12.29 -1.25 -32.49
C TYR A 63 -11.68 -2.09 -31.37
N ALA A 64 -12.45 -3.05 -30.84
CA ALA A 64 -11.98 -4.02 -29.86
C ALA A 64 -12.25 -5.44 -30.34
N THR A 65 -11.24 -6.31 -30.24
CA THR A 65 -11.39 -7.75 -30.47
C THR A 65 -11.03 -8.53 -29.22
N ALA A 66 -11.76 -9.61 -28.94
CA ALA A 66 -11.40 -10.53 -27.87
C ALA A 66 -11.71 -11.98 -28.25
N SER A 67 -10.84 -12.90 -27.82
CA SER A 67 -11.07 -14.34 -27.89
C SER A 67 -11.20 -14.90 -26.48
N MET A 68 -12.27 -15.66 -26.25
CA MET A 68 -12.66 -16.17 -24.94
C MET A 68 -12.86 -17.67 -25.02
N SER A 69 -12.38 -18.38 -24.01
CA SER A 69 -12.73 -19.79 -23.79
C SER A 69 -13.48 -19.91 -22.46
N GLY A 70 -14.49 -20.77 -22.42
CA GLY A 70 -15.29 -20.92 -21.21
C GLY A 70 -15.92 -22.29 -21.07
N VAL A 71 -16.19 -22.64 -19.82
CA VAL A 71 -16.86 -23.89 -19.42
C VAL A 71 -18.17 -23.52 -18.73
N ASN A 72 -19.26 -24.06 -19.25
CA ASN A 72 -20.59 -23.89 -18.66
C ASN A 72 -21.06 -25.20 -18.03
N VAL A 73 -21.44 -25.16 -16.75
CA VAL A 73 -21.93 -26.31 -15.98
C VAL A 73 -23.32 -26.04 -15.42
N VAL A 74 -24.34 -26.62 -16.08
CA VAL A 74 -25.77 -26.71 -15.72
C VAL A 74 -26.45 -25.39 -15.33
N LEU A 75 -25.99 -24.67 -14.31
CA LEU A 75 -26.57 -23.41 -13.83
C LEU A 75 -25.55 -22.27 -13.75
N LEU A 76 -24.25 -22.57 -13.73
CA LEU A 76 -23.18 -21.59 -13.59
C LEU A 76 -22.08 -21.89 -14.62
N GLY A 77 -21.63 -20.85 -15.31
CA GLY A 77 -20.53 -20.93 -16.27
C GLY A 77 -19.56 -19.78 -16.09
N GLY A 78 -18.32 -20.01 -16.51
CA GLY A 78 -17.25 -19.03 -16.43
C GLY A 78 -16.41 -19.06 -17.69
N GLY A 79 -16.06 -17.89 -18.20
CA GLY A 79 -15.15 -17.74 -19.33
C GLY A 79 -14.07 -16.72 -19.04
N TYR A 80 -12.87 -16.98 -19.55
CA TYR A 80 -11.78 -16.02 -19.54
C TYR A 80 -11.23 -15.90 -20.96
N GLY A 81 -10.91 -14.67 -21.33
CA GLY A 81 -10.40 -14.32 -22.64
C GLY A 81 -9.44 -13.16 -22.57
N ARG A 82 -8.73 -12.95 -23.67
CA ARG A 82 -7.85 -11.81 -23.88
C ARG A 82 -8.16 -11.17 -25.22
N GLY A 83 -7.83 -9.90 -25.33
CA GLY A 83 -8.13 -9.11 -26.50
C GLY A 83 -7.28 -7.86 -26.61
N MET A 84 -7.64 -7.03 -27.57
CA MET A 84 -7.05 -5.71 -27.77
C MET A 84 -8.11 -4.71 -28.19
N ILE A 85 -7.87 -3.45 -27.87
CA ILE A 85 -8.56 -2.25 -28.33
C ILE A 85 -7.56 -1.48 -29.18
N LYS A 86 -7.92 -1.17 -30.42
CA LYS A 86 -7.14 -0.32 -31.33
C LYS A 86 -7.81 1.03 -31.40
N ASN A 87 -7.05 2.10 -31.17
CA ASN A 87 -7.45 3.46 -31.48
C ASN A 87 -6.98 3.80 -32.91
N ASN A 88 -7.88 4.27 -33.75
CA ASN A 88 -7.56 4.60 -35.14
C ASN A 88 -6.93 5.99 -35.29
N ASP A 89 -7.17 6.90 -34.34
CA ASP A 89 -6.67 8.28 -34.41
C ASP A 89 -5.16 8.35 -34.16
N ASP A 90 -4.67 7.65 -33.12
CA ASP A 90 -3.25 7.64 -32.73
C ASP A 90 -2.53 6.32 -33.01
N GLY A 91 -3.27 5.30 -33.46
CA GLY A 91 -2.75 3.97 -33.72
C GLY A 91 -2.38 3.17 -32.46
N SER A 92 -2.71 3.63 -31.26
CA SER A 92 -2.40 2.94 -30.01
C SER A 92 -3.17 1.62 -29.86
N VAL A 93 -2.56 0.65 -29.18
CA VAL A 93 -3.18 -0.64 -28.87
C VAL A 93 -3.21 -0.85 -27.37
N THR A 94 -4.40 -1.08 -26.82
CA THR A 94 -4.62 -1.42 -25.42
C THR A 94 -5.06 -2.88 -25.31
N TYR A 95 -4.28 -3.70 -24.64
CA TYR A 95 -4.62 -5.10 -24.39
C TYR A 95 -5.58 -5.23 -23.21
N ILE A 96 -6.54 -6.16 -23.31
CA ILE A 96 -7.62 -6.32 -22.33
C ILE A 96 -7.77 -7.77 -21.87
N ASP A 97 -8.15 -7.92 -20.60
CA ASP A 97 -8.67 -9.16 -20.04
C ASP A 97 -10.20 -9.11 -20.07
N VAL A 98 -10.82 -10.21 -20.48
CA VAL A 98 -12.27 -10.34 -20.53
C VAL A 98 -12.70 -11.51 -19.66
N LYS A 99 -13.57 -11.23 -18.68
CA LYS A 99 -14.16 -12.23 -17.78
C LYS A 99 -15.65 -12.35 -18.07
N ARG A 100 -16.13 -13.58 -18.18
CA ARG A 100 -17.54 -13.89 -18.38
C ARG A 100 -18.08 -14.75 -17.25
N TYR A 101 -19.25 -14.39 -16.77
CA TYR A 101 -20.03 -15.17 -15.81
C TYR A 101 -21.39 -15.47 -16.43
N ASP A 102 -21.73 -16.76 -16.51
CA ASP A 102 -22.98 -17.23 -17.09
C ASP A 102 -23.88 -17.79 -15.97
N LEU A 103 -25.17 -17.44 -15.97
CA LEU A 103 -26.20 -17.96 -15.06
C LEU A 103 -27.38 -18.50 -15.90
N GLY A 104 -27.57 -19.82 -15.92
CA GLY A 104 -28.66 -20.46 -16.70
C GLY A 104 -28.39 -21.90 -17.13
N ALA A 105 -29.41 -22.53 -17.71
CA ALA A 105 -29.43 -23.95 -18.08
C ALA A 105 -28.54 -24.26 -19.30
N GLY A 106 -27.40 -24.93 -19.10
CA GLY A 106 -26.56 -25.40 -20.22
C GLY A 106 -25.27 -26.13 -19.82
N LEU A 107 -24.87 -27.12 -20.61
CA LEU A 107 -23.58 -27.81 -20.50
C LEU A 107 -22.81 -27.61 -21.80
N GLY A 108 -21.68 -26.91 -21.77
CA GLY A 108 -20.93 -26.66 -22.99
C GLY A 108 -19.53 -26.12 -22.76
N LEU A 109 -18.60 -26.58 -23.60
CA LEU A 109 -17.32 -25.94 -23.87
C LEU A 109 -17.49 -25.13 -25.15
N GLY A 110 -17.02 -23.90 -25.16
CA GLY A 110 -17.07 -23.09 -26.37
C GLY A 110 -16.02 -21.99 -26.38
N THR A 111 -15.55 -21.70 -27.58
CA THR A 111 -14.77 -20.50 -27.87
C THR A 111 -15.70 -19.43 -28.42
N TYR A 112 -15.47 -18.20 -27.99
CA TYR A 112 -16.24 -17.03 -28.37
C TYR A 112 -15.27 -15.95 -28.80
N GLU A 113 -15.48 -15.42 -30.00
CA GLU A 113 -14.72 -14.32 -30.57
C GLU A 113 -15.67 -13.16 -30.78
N VAL A 114 -15.20 -11.96 -30.48
CA VAL A 114 -16.00 -10.74 -30.51
C VAL A 114 -15.21 -9.62 -31.17
N LEU A 115 -15.87 -8.82 -32.00
CA LEU A 115 -15.39 -7.58 -32.60
C LEU A 115 -16.42 -6.48 -32.32
N ALA A 116 -16.03 -5.45 -31.57
CA ALA A 116 -16.79 -4.23 -31.36
C ALA A 116 -16.17 -3.10 -32.18
N ILE A 117 -16.97 -2.31 -32.90
CA ILE A 117 -16.48 -1.17 -33.68
C ILE A 117 -17.11 0.11 -33.09
N PHE A 118 -16.28 1.04 -32.64
CA PHE A 118 -16.73 2.23 -31.90
C PHE A 118 -16.84 3.44 -32.82
N PRO A 119 -18.05 3.99 -33.04
CA PRO A 119 -18.25 5.06 -34.01
C PRO A 119 -17.56 6.37 -33.61
N ASP A 120 -17.35 6.61 -32.31
CA ASP A 120 -16.76 7.83 -31.76
C ASP A 120 -15.84 7.56 -30.56
N GLU A 121 -15.04 8.58 -30.20
CA GLU A 121 -14.09 8.51 -29.09
C GLU A 121 -14.77 8.29 -27.73
N GLU A 122 -15.99 8.79 -27.53
CA GLU A 122 -16.74 8.64 -26.29
C GLU A 122 -17.07 7.16 -26.04
N ALA A 123 -17.64 6.48 -27.04
CA ALA A 123 -17.93 5.05 -26.97
C ALA A 123 -16.68 4.19 -26.78
N LEU A 124 -15.56 4.59 -27.39
CA LEU A 124 -14.27 3.92 -27.24
C LEU A 124 -13.69 4.09 -25.82
N ASN A 125 -13.73 5.30 -25.28
CA ASN A 125 -13.21 5.60 -23.93
C ASN A 125 -14.08 4.97 -22.83
N ASP A 126 -15.40 5.01 -22.97
CA ASP A 126 -16.34 4.31 -22.08
C ASP A 126 -16.08 2.79 -22.02
N TYR A 127 -15.61 2.20 -23.12
CA TYR A 127 -15.23 0.79 -23.17
C TYR A 127 -13.87 0.53 -22.49
N LYS A 128 -12.90 1.45 -22.63
CA LYS A 128 -11.58 1.37 -21.98
C LYS A 128 -11.65 1.50 -20.45
N ASP A 129 -12.55 2.33 -19.94
CA ASP A 129 -12.66 2.62 -18.49
C ASP A 129 -13.25 1.47 -17.65
N GLY A 130 -13.64 0.37 -18.30
CA GLY A 130 -14.04 -0.87 -17.64
C GLY A 130 -15.46 -0.82 -17.08
N SER A 131 -16.40 -1.40 -17.82
CA SER A 131 -17.80 -1.53 -17.41
C SER A 131 -18.24 -2.99 -17.32
N TRP A 132 -19.09 -3.29 -16.34
CA TRP A 132 -19.85 -4.53 -16.29
C TRP A 132 -21.00 -4.42 -17.29
N ARG A 133 -21.01 -5.26 -18.33
CA ARG A 133 -22.10 -5.28 -19.32
C ARG A 133 -22.95 -6.52 -19.14
N THR A 134 -24.24 -6.31 -18.86
CA THR A 134 -25.25 -7.37 -18.82
C THR A 134 -25.73 -7.66 -20.23
N LEU A 135 -25.47 -8.87 -20.72
CA LEU A 135 -26.07 -9.40 -21.95
C LEU A 135 -27.18 -10.37 -21.49
N LEU A 136 -28.42 -9.89 -21.46
CA LEU A 136 -29.58 -10.72 -21.14
C LEU A 136 -29.92 -11.58 -22.38
N GLY A 137 -29.97 -12.91 -22.20
CA GLY A 137 -30.16 -13.89 -23.28
C GLY A 137 -31.50 -13.86 -24.04
N ALA A 138 -32.25 -12.75 -24.00
CA ALA A 138 -33.47 -12.54 -24.78
C ALA A 138 -33.18 -12.05 -26.22
N GLU A 139 -31.95 -11.62 -26.51
CA GLU A 139 -31.57 -11.13 -27.84
C GLU A 139 -31.16 -12.29 -28.78
N TRP A 140 -30.96 -13.50 -28.27
CA TRP A 140 -30.55 -14.67 -29.04
C TRP A 140 -31.72 -15.23 -29.86
N ASN A 141 -32.02 -14.62 -31.01
CA ASN A 141 -32.89 -15.23 -32.01
C ASN A 141 -32.15 -16.38 -32.70
N VAL A 142 -32.13 -17.55 -32.05
CA VAL A 142 -31.66 -18.79 -32.66
C VAL A 142 -32.61 -19.12 -33.81
N LYS A 143 -32.18 -18.86 -35.06
CA LYS A 143 -32.76 -19.53 -36.22
C LYS A 143 -32.32 -20.99 -36.17
N GLU A 144 -33.33 -21.83 -36.05
CA GLU A 144 -33.28 -23.28 -35.94
C GLU A 144 -32.63 -23.89 -37.21
N SER A 145 -31.31 -24.08 -37.21
CA SER A 145 -30.65 -24.97 -38.18
C SER A 145 -29.27 -25.44 -37.71
N GLY A 146 -29.25 -26.47 -36.86
CA GLY A 146 -28.35 -27.64 -36.93
C GLY A 146 -26.84 -27.50 -37.18
N THR A 147 -26.19 -26.35 -36.96
CA THR A 147 -24.75 -26.19 -37.20
C THR A 147 -24.04 -25.55 -36.01
N SER A 148 -22.88 -26.09 -35.63
CA SER A 148 -22.10 -25.84 -34.42
C SER A 148 -21.26 -24.55 -34.41
N ALA A 149 -21.45 -23.67 -35.40
CA ALA A 149 -20.87 -22.32 -35.44
C ALA A 149 -21.92 -21.31 -35.90
N TYR A 150 -22.00 -20.16 -35.23
CA TYR A 150 -22.92 -19.06 -35.56
C TYR A 150 -22.20 -17.71 -35.51
N SER A 151 -22.61 -16.77 -36.38
CA SER A 151 -22.18 -15.38 -36.41
C SER A 151 -23.39 -14.45 -36.35
N ASP A 152 -23.34 -13.41 -35.52
CA ASP A 152 -24.42 -12.41 -35.37
C ASP A 152 -23.88 -10.99 -35.17
N VAL A 153 -24.74 -9.99 -35.37
CA VAL A 153 -24.44 -8.57 -35.14
C VAL A 153 -25.41 -8.01 -34.08
N TRP A 154 -24.88 -7.56 -32.95
CA TRP A 154 -25.64 -6.89 -31.90
C TRP A 154 -25.38 -5.38 -31.93
N ARG A 155 -26.36 -4.57 -31.54
CA ARG A 155 -26.13 -3.15 -31.28
C ARG A 155 -26.28 -2.90 -29.79
N THR A 156 -25.26 -2.32 -29.16
CA THR A 156 -25.35 -1.92 -27.75
C THR A 156 -26.33 -0.75 -27.58
N SER A 157 -26.68 -0.38 -26.35
CA SER A 157 -27.51 0.81 -26.07
C SER A 157 -26.94 2.12 -26.63
N ASN A 158 -25.64 2.15 -26.92
CA ASN A 158 -24.92 3.29 -27.48
C ASN A 158 -24.59 3.07 -28.96
N ASP A 159 -25.37 2.21 -29.66
CA ASP A 159 -25.27 1.90 -31.09
C ASP A 159 -23.94 1.30 -31.58
N VAL A 160 -23.06 0.85 -30.68
CA VAL A 160 -21.83 0.12 -31.04
C VAL A 160 -22.19 -1.25 -31.64
N PRO A 161 -21.86 -1.55 -32.91
CA PRO A 161 -22.02 -2.88 -33.49
C PRO A 161 -21.04 -3.88 -32.88
N LEU A 162 -21.56 -5.07 -32.57
CA LEU A 162 -20.82 -6.17 -31.94
C LEU A 162 -20.99 -7.44 -32.80
N TYR A 163 -19.95 -7.78 -33.54
CA TYR A 163 -19.86 -9.00 -34.32
C TYR A 163 -19.36 -10.13 -33.43
N VAL A 164 -20.12 -11.21 -33.33
CA VAL A 164 -19.79 -12.34 -32.45
C VAL A 164 -19.72 -13.61 -33.26
N SER A 165 -18.67 -14.42 -33.08
CA SER A 165 -18.64 -15.80 -33.53
C SER A 165 -18.50 -16.73 -32.34
N SER A 166 -19.23 -17.85 -32.34
CA SER A 166 -19.05 -18.89 -31.34
C SER A 166 -18.95 -20.25 -32.00
N THR A 167 -18.08 -21.11 -31.46
CA THR A 167 -18.07 -22.54 -31.76
C THR A 167 -18.54 -23.28 -30.53
N THR A 168 -19.77 -23.82 -30.55
CA THR A 168 -20.32 -24.57 -29.41
C THR A 168 -20.58 -26.01 -29.81
N GLY A 169 -20.07 -26.96 -29.03
CA GLY A 169 -20.62 -28.30 -28.98
C GLY A 169 -21.97 -28.25 -28.27
N ALA A 170 -23.06 -28.51 -28.99
CA ALA A 170 -24.47 -28.61 -28.54
C ALA A 170 -24.81 -28.02 -27.15
N THR A 171 -25.35 -26.79 -27.13
CA THR A 171 -25.99 -26.21 -25.93
C THR A 171 -27.39 -25.69 -26.26
N ALA A 172 -28.36 -26.01 -25.40
CA ALA A 172 -29.69 -25.40 -25.42
C ALA A 172 -29.61 -23.97 -24.84
N SER A 173 -30.24 -23.00 -25.50
CA SER A 173 -30.13 -21.56 -25.22
C SER A 173 -31.11 -21.09 -24.13
N GLY A 174 -30.61 -20.32 -23.16
CA GLY A 174 -31.41 -19.66 -22.11
C GLY A 174 -30.61 -19.22 -20.87
N SER A 175 -29.55 -18.43 -21.06
CA SER A 175 -28.65 -17.99 -19.95
C SER A 175 -28.46 -16.48 -19.92
N ALA A 176 -28.44 -15.89 -18.72
CA ALA A 176 -28.00 -14.52 -18.50
C ALA A 176 -26.47 -14.49 -18.46
N ARG A 177 -25.84 -13.56 -19.19
CA ARG A 177 -24.39 -13.43 -19.23
C ARG A 177 -23.95 -12.07 -18.75
N LEU A 178 -22.93 -12.07 -17.90
CA LEU A 178 -22.29 -10.87 -17.40
C LEU A 178 -20.84 -10.86 -17.88
N VAL A 179 -20.47 -9.83 -18.63
CA VAL A 179 -19.12 -9.65 -19.17
C VAL A 179 -18.47 -8.45 -18.48
N SER A 180 -17.24 -8.66 -18.01
CA SER A 180 -16.37 -7.61 -17.49
C SER A 180 -15.14 -7.53 -18.38
N VAL A 181 -14.80 -6.30 -18.77
CA VAL A 181 -13.60 -5.96 -19.51
C VAL A 181 -12.72 -5.11 -18.61
N SER A 182 -11.43 -5.43 -18.56
CA SER A 182 -10.43 -4.65 -17.83
C SER A 182 -9.13 -4.56 -18.60
N THR A 183 -8.45 -3.41 -18.55
CA THR A 183 -7.13 -3.24 -19.15
C THR A 183 -6.13 -4.25 -18.60
N ASN A 184 -5.52 -5.03 -19.49
CA ASN A 184 -4.41 -5.91 -19.16
C ASN A 184 -3.13 -5.07 -19.14
N TYR A 185 -2.76 -4.59 -17.95
CA TYR A 185 -1.60 -3.72 -17.78
C TYR A 185 -0.25 -4.43 -17.90
N ASP A 186 -0.20 -5.76 -17.92
CA ASP A 186 1.06 -6.48 -18.19
C ASP A 186 1.39 -6.41 -19.69
N LEU A 187 0.36 -6.39 -20.54
CA LEU A 187 0.50 -6.31 -21.99
C LEU A 187 0.43 -4.86 -22.50
N THR A 188 -0.44 -4.01 -21.93
CA THR A 188 -0.65 -2.60 -22.37
C THR A 188 0.43 -1.65 -21.90
N ASN A 189 0.77 -1.70 -20.61
CA ASN A 189 1.85 -0.88 -20.08
C ASN A 189 3.12 -1.70 -20.20
N THR A 190 4.07 -1.19 -20.97
CA THR A 190 5.40 -1.77 -21.26
C THR A 190 6.33 -1.82 -20.03
N GLY A 191 5.77 -2.20 -18.88
CA GLY A 191 6.46 -2.37 -17.63
C GLY A 191 6.64 -1.09 -16.81
N LEU A 192 5.69 -0.15 -16.88
CA LEU A 192 5.69 1.06 -16.04
C LEU A 192 4.87 0.79 -14.77
N GLY A 193 5.43 1.08 -13.59
CA GLY A 193 4.77 0.84 -12.29
C GLY A 193 5.31 -0.34 -11.49
N HIS A 194 6.24 -1.15 -12.02
CA HIS A 194 6.70 -2.37 -11.34
C HIS A 194 7.79 -2.09 -10.31
N SER A 195 8.55 -1.02 -10.50
CA SER A 195 9.62 -0.64 -9.60
C SER A 195 9.10 0.21 -8.43
N ARG A 196 9.57 -0.10 -7.21
CA ARG A 196 9.21 0.66 -5.99
C ARG A 196 10.00 1.96 -5.84
N VAL A 197 11.08 2.09 -6.59
CA VAL A 197 11.97 3.24 -6.67
C VAL A 197 12.30 3.46 -8.13
N ALA A 198 12.45 4.70 -8.61
CA ALA A 198 12.96 4.92 -9.95
C ALA A 198 14.30 4.17 -10.13
N SER A 199 14.29 3.14 -10.99
CA SER A 199 15.44 2.26 -11.20
C SER A 199 15.67 2.02 -12.67
N LYS A 200 16.96 1.94 -13.03
CA LYS A 200 17.42 1.54 -14.36
C LYS A 200 17.85 0.08 -14.29
N THR A 201 17.06 -0.82 -14.87
CA THR A 201 17.34 -2.26 -14.91
C THR A 201 18.35 -2.60 -16.01
N LYS A 202 19.36 -3.42 -15.68
CA LYS A 202 20.22 -4.11 -16.66
C LYS A 202 19.53 -5.42 -17.05
N GLY A 203 18.57 -5.33 -17.95
CA GLY A 203 17.94 -6.48 -18.59
C GLY A 203 17.63 -6.11 -20.01
N GLU A 204 18.06 -6.94 -20.95
CA GLU A 204 17.94 -6.79 -22.39
C GLU A 204 16.49 -6.82 -22.89
N ALA A 205 15.65 -5.86 -22.47
CA ALA A 205 14.57 -5.38 -23.32
C ALA A 205 15.16 -4.35 -24.28
N LYS A 206 16.12 -4.80 -25.08
CA LYS A 206 16.52 -4.13 -26.31
C LYS A 206 15.24 -4.06 -27.14
N ILE A 207 14.63 -2.88 -27.21
CA ILE A 207 13.85 -2.39 -28.36
C ILE A 207 13.16 -3.54 -29.12
N LEU A 208 12.14 -4.17 -28.54
CA LEU A 208 11.30 -5.15 -29.25
C LEU A 208 9.80 -4.87 -29.11
N SER A 209 9.44 -3.77 -28.46
CA SER A 209 8.12 -3.16 -28.64
C SER A 209 8.31 -1.83 -29.36
N ASP A 210 7.83 -1.73 -30.60
CA ASP A 210 7.63 -0.45 -31.32
C ASP A 210 6.56 0.45 -30.65
N GLU A 211 6.00 0.01 -29.52
CA GLU A 211 4.98 0.75 -28.79
C GLU A 211 5.59 1.80 -27.85
N PRO A 212 5.21 3.08 -27.97
CA PRO A 212 5.75 4.16 -27.15
C PRO A 212 5.36 3.97 -25.67
N LYS A 213 6.34 4.15 -24.77
CA LYS A 213 6.09 4.17 -23.32
C LYS A 213 5.50 5.53 -22.93
N VAL A 214 4.17 5.63 -22.89
CA VAL A 214 3.46 6.86 -22.51
C VAL A 214 3.10 6.80 -21.02
N TRP A 215 3.48 7.82 -20.27
CA TRP A 215 3.08 7.99 -18.88
C TRP A 215 1.77 8.78 -18.80
N ASP A 216 0.68 8.07 -18.52
CA ASP A 216 -0.71 8.55 -18.51
C ASP A 216 -1.17 9.17 -17.18
N ARG A 217 -0.24 9.42 -16.23
CA ARG A 217 -0.57 9.93 -14.88
C ARG A 217 0.00 11.33 -14.67
N ALA A 218 -0.72 12.16 -13.92
CA ALA A 218 -0.25 13.51 -13.58
C ALA A 218 1.06 13.54 -12.78
N LEU A 219 1.33 12.48 -12.01
CA LEU A 219 2.52 12.34 -11.18
C LEU A 219 3.26 11.03 -11.50
N PRO A 220 4.58 10.97 -11.25
CA PRO A 220 5.44 12.07 -10.78
C PRO A 220 5.78 13.09 -11.87
N PHE A 221 6.09 14.34 -11.50
CA PHE A 221 6.55 15.34 -12.46
C PHE A 221 7.84 14.90 -13.15
N PHE A 222 7.98 15.15 -14.46
CA PHE A 222 9.09 14.64 -15.30
C PHE A 222 9.10 13.12 -15.51
N ALA A 223 7.99 12.42 -15.22
CA ALA A 223 7.89 10.98 -15.45
C ALA A 223 8.21 10.59 -16.89
N GLN A 224 7.60 11.26 -17.88
CA GLN A 224 7.77 10.94 -19.30
C GLN A 224 9.25 10.96 -19.72
N ASN A 225 9.98 12.04 -19.40
CA ASN A 225 11.40 12.17 -19.71
C ASN A 225 12.26 11.05 -19.09
N VAL A 226 11.90 10.58 -17.90
CA VAL A 226 12.65 9.54 -17.19
C VAL A 226 12.30 8.15 -17.73
N VAL A 227 11.03 7.92 -18.06
CA VAL A 227 10.55 6.70 -18.72
C VAL A 227 11.21 6.51 -20.10
N GLU A 228 11.32 7.58 -20.89
CA GLU A 228 12.01 7.59 -22.19
C GLU A 228 13.51 7.23 -22.07
N GLN A 229 14.12 7.53 -20.92
CA GLN A 229 15.50 7.12 -20.62
C GLN A 229 15.63 5.67 -20.14
N GLY A 230 14.52 4.93 -20.12
CA GLY A 230 14.47 3.50 -19.78
C GLY A 230 14.35 3.22 -18.28
N PHE A 231 13.90 4.18 -17.47
CA PHE A 231 13.58 3.95 -16.07
C PHE A 231 12.16 3.43 -15.91
N ASP A 232 11.98 2.51 -14.96
CA ASP A 232 10.66 2.16 -14.45
C ASP A 232 10.35 3.01 -13.22
N LEU A 233 9.11 3.51 -13.15
CA LEU A 233 8.63 4.40 -12.11
C LEU A 233 7.55 3.73 -11.26
N PRO A 234 7.48 4.04 -9.97
CA PRO A 234 6.41 3.55 -9.10
C PRO A 234 5.05 4.18 -9.40
N LEU A 235 3.97 3.49 -9.02
CA LEU A 235 2.63 4.09 -8.94
C LEU A 235 2.65 5.34 -8.05
N PRO A 236 1.97 6.43 -8.44
CA PRO A 236 2.20 7.74 -7.82
C PRO A 236 1.67 7.83 -6.40
N PHE A 237 0.49 7.28 -6.09
CA PHE A 237 -0.17 7.47 -4.79
C PHE A 237 -0.08 6.22 -3.92
N GLY A 238 -0.09 6.41 -2.60
CA GLY A 238 0.03 5.34 -1.61
C GLY A 238 -0.83 5.55 -0.38
N VAL A 239 -1.41 4.47 0.11
CA VAL A 239 -2.05 4.37 1.43
C VAL A 239 -1.41 3.20 2.17
N SER A 240 -0.99 3.42 3.41
CA SER A 240 -0.31 2.39 4.19
C SER A 240 -0.77 2.36 5.63
N ILE A 241 -0.87 1.15 6.19
CA ILE A 241 -1.04 0.93 7.63
C ILE A 241 0.32 0.53 8.18
N ILE A 242 0.78 1.23 9.21
CA ILE A 242 2.09 1.03 9.83
C ILE A 242 1.88 0.66 11.28
N TYR A 243 2.63 -0.33 11.78
CA TYR A 243 2.70 -0.66 13.18
C TYR A 243 4.14 -0.51 13.66
N VAL A 244 4.34 0.28 14.72
CA VAL A 244 5.66 0.50 15.32
C VAL A 244 5.62 0.07 16.78
N GLN A 245 6.54 -0.80 17.17
CA GLN A 245 6.86 -1.09 18.56
C GLN A 245 8.24 -0.51 18.87
N THR A 246 8.36 0.27 19.94
CA THR A 246 9.63 0.86 20.36
C THR A 246 9.86 0.60 21.85
N GLU A 247 11.01 0.02 22.17
CA GLU A 247 11.55 -0.10 23.52
C GLU A 247 12.77 0.81 23.61
N GLN A 248 12.79 1.75 24.55
CA GLN A 248 13.92 2.68 24.67
C GLN A 248 14.19 3.10 26.11
N ALA A 249 15.48 3.23 26.42
CA ALA A 249 15.97 3.93 27.60
C ALA A 249 15.85 5.45 27.42
N MET A 250 15.59 6.17 28.51
CA MET A 250 15.33 7.60 28.50
C MET A 250 16.23 8.36 29.47
N ASP A 251 16.67 9.55 29.04
CA ASP A 251 17.36 10.50 29.89
C ASP A 251 16.36 11.59 30.33
N LEU A 252 16.12 11.69 31.64
CA LEU A 252 15.17 12.62 32.24
C LEU A 252 15.95 13.62 33.08
N ARG A 253 15.75 14.91 32.83
CA ARG A 253 16.53 16.00 33.45
C ARG A 253 15.66 17.18 33.81
N ASN A 254 16.22 18.05 34.65
CA ASN A 254 15.65 19.36 34.97
C ASN A 254 14.19 19.27 35.46
N LEU A 255 13.95 18.40 36.45
CA LEU A 255 12.67 18.35 37.12
C LEU A 255 12.45 19.67 37.88
N GLU A 256 11.35 20.33 37.57
CA GLU A 256 10.85 21.49 38.30
C GLU A 256 9.45 21.15 38.83
N ILE A 257 9.19 21.45 40.10
CA ILE A 257 7.92 21.14 40.77
C ILE A 257 7.30 22.43 41.31
N GLY A 258 6.00 22.62 41.10
CA GLY A 258 5.19 23.66 41.70
C GLY A 258 3.97 23.06 42.41
N ALA A 259 3.36 23.82 43.31
CA ALA A 259 2.13 23.43 44.01
C ALA A 259 0.99 24.39 43.71
N ASN A 260 -0.21 23.88 43.41
CA ASN A 260 -1.42 24.67 43.19
C ASN A 260 -1.24 25.83 42.18
N GLY A 261 -0.48 25.63 41.09
CA GLY A 261 -0.22 26.66 40.08
C GLY A 261 0.87 27.68 40.45
N SER A 262 1.61 27.48 41.54
CA SER A 262 2.74 28.34 41.92
C SER A 262 3.95 28.19 40.98
N ASP A 263 4.89 29.14 41.09
CA ASP A 263 6.15 29.10 40.35
C ASP A 263 6.88 27.77 40.61
N LYS A 264 7.28 27.11 39.53
CA LYS A 264 7.99 25.83 39.62
C LYS A 264 9.40 26.06 40.12
N ILE A 265 9.81 25.25 41.10
CA ILE A 265 11.13 25.32 41.70
C ILE A 265 11.96 24.13 41.18
N PRO A 266 13.19 24.36 40.69
CA PRO A 266 14.09 23.27 40.31
C PRO A 266 14.34 22.33 41.49
N THR A 267 14.33 21.02 41.24
CA THR A 267 14.62 20.01 42.27
C THR A 267 15.97 19.35 41.99
N PRO A 268 17.12 20.01 42.32
CA PRO A 268 18.44 19.47 42.03
C PRO A 268 18.76 18.19 42.81
N PHE A 269 18.00 17.90 43.87
CA PHE A 269 18.12 16.71 44.71
C PHE A 269 17.44 15.46 44.12
N VAL A 270 16.74 15.59 42.99
CA VAL A 270 16.12 14.48 42.28
C VAL A 270 16.98 14.15 41.07
N SER A 271 17.58 12.96 41.08
CA SER A 271 18.24 12.40 39.90
C SER A 271 17.41 11.24 39.36
N PHE A 272 17.39 11.05 38.05
CA PHE A 272 16.70 9.92 37.45
C PHE A 272 17.71 8.91 36.92
N SER A 273 17.43 7.64 37.10
CA SER A 273 18.31 6.56 36.63
C SER A 273 17.49 5.39 36.09
N ASN A 274 18.02 4.67 35.11
CA ASN A 274 17.39 3.44 34.61
C ASN A 274 15.92 3.60 34.17
N ASN A 275 15.59 4.72 33.51
CA ASN A 275 14.24 4.95 32.97
C ASN A 275 14.11 4.28 31.61
N SER A 276 12.96 3.67 31.37
CA SER A 276 12.66 3.05 30.08
C SER A 276 11.20 3.21 29.71
N THR A 277 10.90 2.99 28.44
CA THR A 277 9.53 3.04 27.94
C THR A 277 9.33 2.04 26.82
N VAL A 278 8.13 1.47 26.79
CA VAL A 278 7.66 0.59 25.72
C VAL A 278 6.41 1.24 25.12
N THR A 279 6.43 1.47 23.80
CA THR A 279 5.30 2.04 23.07
C THR A 279 4.90 1.21 21.87
N TYR A 280 3.61 1.23 21.57
CA TYR A 280 2.94 0.62 20.44
C TYR A 280 2.17 1.71 19.68
N THR A 281 2.51 1.88 18.40
CA THR A 281 2.02 2.99 17.59
C THR A 281 1.49 2.52 16.24
N PRO A 282 0.22 2.10 16.15
CA PRO A 282 -0.47 1.95 14.87
C PRO A 282 -0.66 3.31 14.20
N GLN A 283 -0.41 3.40 12.89
CA GLN A 283 -0.47 4.62 12.10
C GLN A 283 -1.11 4.38 10.73
N LEU A 284 -1.79 5.41 10.23
CA LEU A 284 -2.19 5.52 8.84
C LEU A 284 -1.23 6.49 8.14
N LYS A 285 -0.74 6.10 6.96
CA LYS A 285 0.13 6.91 6.11
C LYS A 285 -0.52 7.15 4.75
N LEU A 286 -0.43 8.38 4.27
CA LEU A 286 -0.73 8.77 2.89
C LEU A 286 0.55 9.30 2.25
N ASP A 287 0.83 8.90 1.01
CA ASP A 287 2.02 9.35 0.29
C ASP A 287 1.82 9.52 -1.22
N ALA A 288 2.69 10.34 -1.83
CA ALA A 288 2.71 10.59 -3.25
C ALA A 288 4.14 10.74 -3.78
N TRP A 289 4.47 10.14 -4.92
CA TRP A 289 5.69 10.48 -5.67
C TRP A 289 5.50 11.81 -6.39
N LEU A 290 6.12 12.86 -5.86
CA LEU A 290 6.09 14.19 -6.48
C LEU A 290 7.06 14.25 -7.66
N PHE A 291 8.24 13.65 -7.51
CA PHE A 291 9.25 13.48 -8.55
C PHE A 291 9.68 12.02 -8.62
N PRO A 292 10.30 11.54 -9.72
CA PRO A 292 10.77 10.17 -9.88
C PRO A 292 11.64 9.66 -8.73
N PHE A 293 12.35 10.56 -8.05
CA PHE A 293 13.26 10.26 -6.95
C PHE A 293 12.74 10.71 -5.58
N MET A 294 11.55 11.32 -5.48
CA MET A 294 11.05 11.92 -4.23
C MET A 294 9.60 11.57 -3.94
N ASN A 295 9.38 10.85 -2.85
CA ASN A 295 8.07 10.54 -2.28
C ASN A 295 7.81 11.41 -1.06
N VAL A 296 6.71 12.15 -1.03
CA VAL A 296 6.28 12.93 0.13
C VAL A 296 5.17 12.21 0.87
N PHE A 297 5.15 12.29 2.20
CA PHE A 297 4.17 11.58 3.00
C PHE A 297 3.74 12.33 4.26
N ALA A 298 2.57 11.97 4.76
CA ALA A 298 2.08 12.34 6.08
C ALA A 298 1.51 11.11 6.79
N THR A 299 1.64 11.06 8.12
CA THR A 299 1.06 10.00 8.96
C THR A 299 0.32 10.60 10.16
N VAL A 300 -0.68 9.84 10.62
CA VAL A 300 -1.34 10.03 11.91
C VAL A 300 -1.39 8.69 12.63
N GLY A 301 -1.05 8.67 13.91
CA GLY A 301 -0.99 7.44 14.68
C GLY A 301 -1.35 7.63 16.14
N ALA A 302 -1.81 6.54 16.76
CA ALA A 302 -2.13 6.51 18.18
C ALA A 302 -0.96 5.89 18.94
N ILE A 303 -0.43 6.58 19.94
CA ILE A 303 0.62 6.09 20.83
C ILE A 303 -0.05 5.48 22.06
N ASN A 304 0.30 4.23 22.37
CA ASN A 304 -0.09 3.56 23.61
C ASN A 304 1.14 2.87 24.20
N GLY A 305 1.35 2.94 25.50
CA GLY A 305 2.53 2.33 26.10
C GLY A 305 2.61 2.52 27.60
N HIS A 306 3.75 2.12 28.16
CA HIS A 306 4.05 2.26 29.57
C HIS A 306 5.48 2.79 29.75
N ALA A 307 5.67 3.66 30.74
CA ALA A 307 6.97 4.14 31.17
C ALA A 307 7.30 3.66 32.58
N LEU A 308 8.56 3.27 32.77
CA LEU A 308 9.15 3.05 34.07
C LEU A 308 10.06 4.24 34.39
N VAL A 309 9.72 4.98 35.45
CA VAL A 309 10.48 6.13 35.92
C VAL A 309 11.07 5.78 37.28
N ASN A 310 12.39 5.71 37.39
CA ASN A 310 13.06 5.60 38.68
C ASN A 310 13.76 6.91 39.00
N PHE A 311 13.52 7.39 40.21
CA PHE A 311 14.20 8.58 40.73
C PHE A 311 14.91 8.24 42.04
N THR A 312 16.04 8.89 42.25
CA THR A 312 16.87 8.78 43.44
C THR A 312 16.90 10.15 44.11
N LEU A 313 16.57 10.16 45.40
CA LEU A 313 16.66 11.34 46.24
C LEU A 313 18.03 11.40 46.89
N ASP A 314 18.72 12.52 46.68
CA ASP A 314 20.05 12.79 47.24
C ASP A 314 19.96 12.94 48.77
N SER A 315 20.60 12.02 49.48
CA SER A 315 20.59 11.98 50.95
C SER A 315 21.34 13.14 51.59
N ASP A 316 22.38 13.67 50.95
CA ASP A 316 23.15 14.82 51.46
C ASP A 316 22.27 16.07 51.47
N TYR A 317 21.54 16.31 50.37
CA TYR A 317 20.60 17.43 50.28
C TYR A 317 19.44 17.29 51.28
N LEU A 318 18.87 16.09 51.43
CA LEU A 318 17.82 15.82 52.40
C LEU A 318 18.31 16.03 53.84
N SER A 319 19.56 15.66 54.14
CA SER A 319 20.15 15.79 55.48
C SER A 319 20.34 17.26 55.92
N GLU A 320 20.62 18.15 54.96
CA GLU A 320 20.81 19.58 55.21
C GLU A 320 19.48 20.31 55.46
N GLN A 321 18.44 19.95 54.70
CA GLN A 321 17.13 20.60 54.71
C GLN A 321 16.17 20.06 55.79
N LEU A 322 16.19 18.76 56.08
CA LEU A 322 15.22 18.15 56.99
C LEU A 322 15.77 18.07 58.42
N ASP A 323 15.14 18.79 59.34
CA ASP A 323 15.55 18.79 60.76
C ASP A 323 15.46 17.40 61.43
N ILE A 324 14.62 16.51 60.90
CA ILE A 324 14.55 15.10 61.31
C ILE A 324 15.84 14.32 61.00
N CYS A 325 16.66 14.80 60.07
CA CYS A 325 17.97 14.25 59.75
C CYS A 325 19.08 14.83 60.63
N LYS A 326 18.82 15.82 61.48
CA LYS A 326 19.81 16.41 62.42
C LYS A 326 19.73 15.83 63.83
N GLY A 327 18.79 14.92 64.09
CA GLY A 327 18.59 14.27 65.38
C GLY A 327 19.60 13.14 65.69
N LEU A 328 19.71 12.77 66.97
CA LEU A 328 20.57 11.66 67.45
C LEU A 328 20.19 10.28 66.88
N ILE A 329 18.97 10.12 66.38
CA ILE A 329 18.49 8.92 65.69
C ILE A 329 18.09 9.35 64.28
N GLN A 330 19.03 9.23 63.33
CA GLN A 330 18.77 9.54 61.93
C GLN A 330 18.06 8.38 61.24
N PRO A 331 16.91 8.61 60.56
CA PRO A 331 16.33 7.66 59.63
C PRO A 331 17.33 7.19 58.57
N SER A 332 17.14 6.00 58.01
CA SER A 332 18.05 5.42 57.02
C SER A 332 18.18 6.26 55.73
N PHE A 333 17.10 6.91 55.30
CA PHE A 333 17.10 7.79 54.12
C PHE A 333 17.90 9.09 54.29
N CYS A 334 18.31 9.43 55.53
CA CYS A 334 19.20 10.56 55.80
C CYS A 334 20.69 10.17 55.73
N ARG A 335 20.99 8.88 55.54
CA ARG A 335 22.35 8.32 55.51
C ARG A 335 22.68 7.63 54.18
N ASP A 336 21.68 7.07 53.53
CA ASP A 336 21.80 6.40 52.25
C ASP A 336 20.80 7.01 51.26
N ASP A 337 21.20 7.13 49.99
CA ASP A 337 20.33 7.59 48.91
C ASP A 337 19.09 6.70 48.79
N LEU A 338 17.92 7.33 48.67
CA LEU A 338 16.66 6.62 48.53
C LEU A 338 16.30 6.52 47.06
N THR A 339 16.44 5.32 46.49
CA THR A 339 15.93 5.02 45.14
C THR A 339 14.47 4.58 45.23
N VAL A 340 13.60 5.29 44.53
CA VAL A 340 12.17 4.98 44.42
C VAL A 340 11.87 4.53 43.00
N THR A 341 11.36 3.31 42.88
CA THR A 341 10.80 2.79 41.64
C THR A 341 9.31 3.09 41.62
N THR A 342 8.86 3.88 40.66
CA THR A 342 7.43 4.13 40.48
C THR A 342 6.74 2.90 39.91
N PRO A 343 5.43 2.72 40.14
CA PRO A 343 4.62 1.85 39.30
C PRO A 343 4.72 2.28 37.82
N GLU A 344 4.43 1.35 36.91
CA GLU A 344 4.37 1.63 35.48
C GLU A 344 3.33 2.71 35.20
N ILE A 345 3.72 3.73 34.43
CA ILE A 345 2.88 4.87 34.08
C ILE A 345 2.35 4.67 32.67
N ASP A 346 1.03 4.70 32.50
CA ASP A 346 0.39 4.61 31.19
C ASP A 346 0.67 5.86 30.34
N ILE A 347 1.16 5.64 29.12
CA ILE A 347 1.36 6.67 28.11
C ILE A 347 0.30 6.48 27.02
N SER A 348 -0.43 7.55 26.75
CA SER A 348 -1.37 7.59 25.63
C SER A 348 -1.31 8.94 24.92
N GLY A 349 -1.47 8.93 23.61
CA GLY A 349 -1.57 10.17 22.83
C GLY A 349 -1.64 9.92 21.33
N VAL A 350 -1.47 10.99 20.55
CA VAL A 350 -1.54 10.97 19.09
C VAL A 350 -0.26 11.57 18.53
N ASN A 351 0.30 10.94 17.49
CA ASN A 351 1.41 11.51 16.73
C ASN A 351 0.99 11.90 15.31
N TYR A 352 1.62 12.96 14.84
CA TYR A 352 1.49 13.48 13.48
C TYR A 352 2.89 13.57 12.90
N THR A 353 3.09 12.96 11.73
CA THR A 353 4.41 12.98 11.07
C THR A 353 4.25 13.49 9.65
N VAL A 354 5.18 14.32 9.22
CA VAL A 354 5.34 14.71 7.81
C VAL A 354 6.77 14.40 7.38
N GLY A 355 6.95 14.01 6.12
CA GLY A 355 8.28 13.64 5.68
C GLY A 355 8.40 13.43 4.18
N THR A 356 9.62 13.12 3.78
CA THR A 356 9.99 12.78 2.42
C THR A 356 10.88 11.56 2.41
N ILE A 357 10.83 10.79 1.34
CA ILE A 357 11.72 9.67 1.06
C ILE A 357 12.39 9.99 -0.28
N LEU A 358 13.69 10.23 -0.22
CA LEU A 358 14.52 10.29 -1.42
C LEU A 358 14.94 8.88 -1.80
N ALA A 359 14.81 8.51 -3.06
CA ALA A 359 15.06 7.15 -3.49
C ALA A 359 15.74 7.11 -4.86
N ALA A 360 16.69 6.19 -5.00
CA ALA A 360 17.37 5.92 -6.25
C ALA A 360 17.64 4.41 -6.39
N GLY A 361 17.39 3.85 -7.57
CA GLY A 361 17.66 2.46 -7.91
C GLY A 361 18.71 2.32 -9.01
N TRP A 362 19.57 1.30 -8.90
CA TRP A 362 20.51 0.91 -9.94
C TRP A 362 20.59 -0.62 -10.05
N ASN A 363 20.09 -1.17 -11.16
CA ASN A 363 19.88 -2.62 -11.33
C ASN A 363 18.99 -3.15 -10.20
N ASP A 364 19.43 -4.22 -9.53
CA ASP A 364 18.76 -4.81 -8.37
C ASP A 364 19.01 -4.03 -7.07
N TYR A 365 19.87 -3.02 -7.06
CA TYR A 365 20.21 -2.28 -5.84
C TYR A 365 19.38 -1.02 -5.71
N PHE A 366 19.11 -0.63 -4.47
CA PHE A 366 18.44 0.62 -4.18
C PHE A 366 19.06 1.32 -2.96
N PHE A 367 18.93 2.64 -2.97
CA PHE A 367 19.21 3.52 -1.86
C PHE A 367 17.94 4.32 -1.55
N VAL A 368 17.61 4.43 -0.27
CA VAL A 368 16.51 5.29 0.20
C VAL A 368 16.96 6.10 1.41
N LEU A 369 16.48 7.33 1.48
CA LEU A 369 16.72 8.26 2.57
C LEU A 369 15.38 8.88 3.00
N PRO A 370 14.67 8.23 3.94
CA PRO A 370 13.55 8.80 4.67
C PRO A 370 14.06 9.90 5.61
N ILE A 371 13.38 11.04 5.54
CA ILE A 371 13.56 12.20 6.42
C ILE A 371 12.16 12.54 6.92
N SER A 372 11.97 12.56 8.24
CA SER A 372 10.67 12.85 8.83
C SER A 372 10.77 13.75 10.05
N TYR A 373 9.75 14.57 10.19
CA TYR A 373 9.49 15.41 11.35
C TYR A 373 8.19 14.96 11.99
N SER A 374 8.24 14.67 13.29
CA SER A 374 7.08 14.23 14.06
C SER A 374 6.76 15.20 15.20
N TYR A 375 5.47 15.39 15.42
CA TYR A 375 4.90 16.08 16.56
C TYR A 375 3.99 15.11 17.32
N ALA A 376 4.09 15.09 18.65
CA ALA A 376 3.31 14.20 19.50
C ALA A 376 2.52 15.01 20.53
N ASP A 377 1.24 14.67 20.67
CA ASP A 377 0.32 15.26 21.64
C ASP A 377 -0.11 14.16 22.63
N MET A 378 0.36 14.27 23.88
CA MET A 378 0.18 13.27 24.93
C MET A 378 -1.01 13.63 25.83
N ARG A 379 -1.76 12.63 26.28
CA ARG A 379 -2.89 12.85 27.18
C ARG A 379 -2.39 13.20 28.58
N GLY A 380 -2.94 14.26 29.18
CA GLY A 380 -2.62 14.66 30.55
C GLY A 380 -1.28 15.40 30.70
N SER A 381 -0.57 15.67 29.60
CA SER A 381 0.62 16.49 29.60
C SER A 381 0.74 17.28 28.29
N VAL A 382 1.28 18.48 28.35
CA VAL A 382 1.67 19.22 27.15
C VAL A 382 3.11 18.84 26.83
N THR A 383 3.31 18.19 25.69
CA THR A 383 4.62 17.86 25.16
C THR A 383 5.02 18.88 24.09
N ALA A 384 5.96 19.76 24.42
CA ALA A 384 6.52 20.71 23.46
C ALA A 384 7.91 20.21 23.01
N GLY A 385 8.11 20.03 21.71
CA GLY A 385 9.40 19.57 21.20
C GLY A 385 9.38 19.10 19.75
N ASN A 386 10.57 18.98 19.19
CA ASN A 386 10.79 18.60 17.80
C ASN A 386 11.37 17.19 17.76
N ILE A 387 10.75 16.28 16.99
CA ILE A 387 11.28 14.93 16.77
C ILE A 387 11.72 14.82 15.30
N TRP A 388 13.02 14.68 15.08
CA TRP A 388 13.62 14.50 13.76
C TRP A 388 14.13 13.08 13.59
N ASN A 389 13.80 12.44 12.47
CA ASN A 389 14.31 11.12 12.11
C ASN A 389 14.88 11.13 10.68
N ILE A 390 16.12 10.68 10.52
CA ILE A 390 16.83 10.55 9.25
C ILE A 390 17.40 9.15 9.17
N SER A 391 17.01 8.38 8.15
CA SER A 391 17.31 6.95 8.13
C SER A 391 17.85 6.42 6.78
N PRO A 392 19.13 6.63 6.45
CA PRO A 392 19.68 6.09 5.21
C PRO A 392 19.61 4.55 5.19
N ARG A 393 19.13 3.98 4.08
CA ARG A 393 19.04 2.53 3.85
C ARG A 393 19.57 2.18 2.47
N VAL A 394 20.24 1.04 2.38
CA VAL A 394 20.73 0.46 1.14
C VAL A 394 20.33 -1.00 1.09
N GLY A 395 19.91 -1.47 -0.08
CA GLY A 395 19.41 -2.82 -0.21
C GLY A 395 19.48 -3.37 -1.61
N ARG A 396 19.04 -4.63 -1.73
CA ARG A 396 18.95 -5.36 -2.98
C ARG A 396 17.57 -6.01 -3.10
N GLN A 397 17.00 -5.94 -4.29
CA GLN A 397 15.77 -6.61 -4.69
C GLN A 397 16.09 -7.93 -5.40
N PHE A 398 15.36 -8.97 -5.05
CA PHE A 398 15.41 -10.29 -5.65
C PHE A 398 14.06 -10.56 -6.32
N PRO A 399 14.03 -10.70 -7.66
CA PRO A 399 12.81 -11.11 -8.35
C PRO A 399 12.43 -12.53 -7.94
N LEU A 400 11.12 -12.78 -7.81
CA LEU A 400 10.54 -14.11 -7.62
C LEU A 400 9.78 -14.49 -8.91
N SER A 401 8.61 -15.12 -8.78
CA SER A 401 7.76 -15.44 -9.94
C SER A 401 6.80 -14.30 -10.29
N GLY A 402 6.64 -14.01 -11.58
CA GLY A 402 5.73 -12.96 -12.06
C GLY A 402 6.12 -11.57 -11.56
N SER A 403 5.17 -10.83 -11.00
CA SER A 403 5.39 -9.49 -10.41
C SER A 403 5.90 -9.50 -8.97
N GLN A 404 6.13 -10.68 -8.38
CA GLN A 404 6.55 -10.80 -7.00
C GLN A 404 8.05 -10.56 -6.85
N SER A 405 8.43 -9.96 -5.74
CA SER A 405 9.84 -9.78 -5.41
C SER A 405 10.03 -9.59 -3.91
N ILE A 406 11.22 -9.91 -3.44
CA ILE A 406 11.64 -9.62 -2.07
C ILE A 406 12.84 -8.69 -2.10
N ALA A 407 12.78 -7.58 -1.40
CA ALA A 407 13.89 -6.67 -1.21
C ALA A 407 14.40 -6.77 0.23
N VAL A 408 15.70 -6.91 0.41
CA VAL A 408 16.34 -6.88 1.73
C VAL A 408 17.24 -5.66 1.82
N PHE A 409 17.30 -5.04 2.99
CA PHE A 409 18.09 -3.84 3.20
C PHE A 409 18.69 -3.77 4.59
N VAL A 410 19.73 -2.96 4.69
CA VAL A 410 20.37 -2.57 5.95
C VAL A 410 20.53 -1.06 5.97
N GLY A 411 20.67 -0.48 7.15
CA GLY A 411 20.84 0.96 7.27
C GLY A 411 21.14 1.42 8.68
N ALA A 412 20.96 2.72 8.87
CA ALA A 412 21.01 3.37 10.17
C ALA A 412 19.83 4.34 10.31
N SER A 413 19.43 4.64 11.54
CA SER A 413 18.44 5.66 11.85
C SER A 413 19.02 6.59 12.90
N TYR A 414 19.01 7.89 12.58
CA TYR A 414 19.30 8.99 13.49
C TYR A 414 17.99 9.60 13.96
N LEU A 415 17.72 9.51 15.27
CA LEU A 415 16.56 10.08 15.94
C LEU A 415 17.04 11.15 16.93
N ASP A 416 16.61 12.40 16.76
CA ASP A 416 16.76 13.46 17.76
C ASP A 416 15.37 13.78 18.30
N SER A 417 15.14 13.47 19.58
CA SER A 417 13.87 13.69 20.27
C SER A 417 14.14 14.48 21.54
N ARG A 418 13.83 15.77 21.52
CA ARG A 418 13.86 16.64 22.70
C ARG A 418 12.46 17.09 23.02
N LEU A 419 11.94 16.65 24.16
CA LEU A 419 10.58 16.92 24.60
C LEU A 419 10.61 17.58 25.98
N THR A 420 9.89 18.70 26.11
CA THR A 420 9.56 19.27 27.41
C THR A 420 8.17 18.80 27.77
N ILE A 421 8.08 17.97 28.82
CA ILE A 421 6.82 17.45 29.35
C ILE A 421 6.39 18.37 30.48
N THR A 422 5.20 18.96 30.37
CA THR A 422 4.57 19.72 31.45
C THR A 422 3.23 19.08 31.81
N GLY A 423 2.95 18.87 33.08
CA GLY A 423 1.69 18.28 33.53
C GLY A 423 1.37 18.64 34.98
N SER A 424 0.21 18.16 35.45
CA SER A 424 -0.26 18.35 36.82
C SER A 424 -0.80 17.03 37.35
N VAL A 425 -0.48 16.70 38.59
CA VAL A 425 -0.95 15.49 39.29
C VAL A 425 -1.76 15.91 40.51
N ASP A 426 -2.97 15.38 40.63
CA ASP A 426 -3.81 15.60 41.81
C ASP A 426 -3.26 14.81 43.01
N VAL A 427 -3.18 15.44 44.18
CA VAL A 427 -2.72 14.78 45.41
C VAL A 427 -3.94 14.46 46.29
N PRO A 428 -4.43 13.22 46.28
CA PRO A 428 -5.60 12.87 47.09
C PRO A 428 -5.24 12.84 48.59
N GLY A 429 -6.06 13.52 49.40
CA GLY A 429 -6.02 13.42 50.87
C GLY A 429 -5.35 14.59 51.60
N THR A 430 -4.91 15.63 50.91
CA THR A 430 -4.24 16.83 51.46
C THR A 430 -5.18 18.03 51.67
N GLY A 431 -6.41 18.00 51.14
CA GLY A 431 -7.35 19.14 51.18
C GLY A 431 -6.84 20.36 50.40
N ASP A 432 -7.37 21.57 50.67
CA ASP A 432 -7.00 22.82 49.96
C ASP A 432 -5.51 23.25 50.10
N LEU A 433 -4.71 22.54 50.89
CA LEU A 433 -3.31 22.90 51.17
C LEU A 433 -2.37 22.52 50.02
N LEU A 434 -2.59 21.38 49.37
CA LEU A 434 -1.81 20.84 48.25
C LEU A 434 -2.76 20.00 47.39
N ASP A 435 -3.52 20.65 46.51
CA ASP A 435 -4.54 20.04 45.67
C ASP A 435 -3.89 19.44 44.42
N THR A 436 -2.97 20.19 43.80
CA THR A 436 -2.24 19.76 42.60
C THR A 436 -0.73 19.99 42.70
N ILE A 437 0.04 19.05 42.16
CA ILE A 437 1.48 19.19 41.94
C ILE A 437 1.71 19.38 40.44
N ASP A 438 2.21 20.55 40.06
CA ASP A 438 2.61 20.85 38.69
C ASP A 438 4.06 20.45 38.48
N TYR A 439 4.36 19.77 37.37
CA TYR A 439 5.72 19.36 37.04
C TYR A 439 6.11 19.82 35.64
N LYS A 440 7.39 20.11 35.48
CA LYS A 440 8.05 20.32 34.19
C LYS A 440 9.31 19.45 34.16
N LEU A 441 9.49 18.70 33.09
CA LEU A 441 10.58 17.77 32.92
C LEU A 441 11.09 17.81 31.49
N GLU A 442 12.41 17.79 31.31
CA GLU A 442 13.03 17.65 30.01
C GLU A 442 13.40 16.19 29.76
N GLN A 443 12.98 15.68 28.61
CA GLN A 443 13.22 14.31 28.17
C GLN A 443 13.99 14.31 26.85
N GLU A 444 15.07 13.53 26.80
CA GLU A 444 15.83 13.27 25.59
C GLU A 444 16.07 11.77 25.41
N ASN A 445 16.20 11.34 24.15
CA ASN A 445 16.62 9.97 23.86
C ASN A 445 18.12 9.79 24.14
N LEU A 446 18.47 8.77 24.93
CA LEU A 446 19.85 8.47 25.31
C LEU A 446 20.73 8.17 24.08
N ASP A 447 20.23 7.36 23.16
CA ASP A 447 20.89 7.02 21.91
C ASP A 447 20.19 7.63 20.70
N LYS A 448 20.94 8.45 19.96
CA LYS A 448 20.47 9.05 18.70
C LYS A 448 20.57 8.10 17.52
N TRP A 449 21.55 7.20 17.50
CA TRP A 449 21.79 6.30 16.37
C TRP A 449 21.38 4.86 16.67
N MET A 450 20.72 4.20 15.72
CA MET A 450 20.50 2.75 15.73
C MET A 450 20.82 2.13 14.37
N ALA A 451 21.32 0.89 14.38
CA ALA A 451 21.45 0.10 13.16
C ALA A 451 20.12 -0.59 12.86
N LEU A 452 19.80 -0.80 11.58
CA LEU A 452 18.57 -1.48 11.17
C LEU A 452 18.80 -2.48 10.05
N VAL A 453 17.94 -3.50 10.03
CA VAL A 453 17.80 -4.49 8.97
C VAL A 453 16.33 -4.65 8.66
N GLY A 454 15.98 -4.85 7.39
CA GLY A 454 14.60 -5.05 7.02
C GLY A 454 14.42 -5.76 5.69
N ALA A 455 13.16 -6.10 5.42
CA ALA A 455 12.73 -6.74 4.19
C ALA A 455 11.39 -6.16 3.73
N ASN A 456 11.24 -6.04 2.41
CA ASN A 456 9.99 -5.68 1.75
C ASN A 456 9.58 -6.83 0.83
N TYR A 457 8.37 -7.33 1.00
CA TYR A 457 7.77 -8.34 0.13
C TYR A 457 6.72 -7.69 -0.77
N ASN A 458 6.90 -7.78 -2.09
CA ASN A 458 5.97 -7.28 -3.08
C ASN A 458 5.09 -8.43 -3.57
N PHE A 459 3.78 -8.31 -3.35
CA PHE A 459 2.81 -9.29 -3.86
C PHE A 459 2.53 -9.05 -5.34
N ASN A 460 2.40 -7.78 -5.71
CA ASN A 460 2.20 -7.28 -7.07
C ASN A 460 2.61 -5.81 -7.14
N ARG A 461 2.23 -5.09 -8.21
CA ARG A 461 2.57 -3.68 -8.40
C ARG A 461 1.85 -2.77 -7.39
N GLU A 462 0.68 -3.15 -6.89
CA GLU A 462 -0.13 -2.35 -5.96
C GLU A 462 0.21 -2.64 -4.50
N TRP A 463 0.35 -3.91 -4.12
CA TRP A 463 0.46 -4.36 -2.72
C TRP A 463 1.88 -4.76 -2.33
N SER A 464 2.32 -4.28 -1.18
CA SER A 464 3.57 -4.70 -0.54
C SER A 464 3.51 -4.70 0.98
N MET A 465 4.25 -5.62 1.59
CA MET A 465 4.46 -5.67 3.03
C MET A 465 5.92 -5.32 3.35
N SER A 466 6.14 -4.62 4.47
CA SER A 466 7.48 -4.30 4.98
C SER A 466 7.63 -4.77 6.42
N MET A 467 8.84 -5.20 6.78
CA MET A 467 9.27 -5.45 8.15
C MET A 467 10.68 -4.88 8.34
N GLU A 468 10.90 -4.17 9.43
CA GLU A 468 12.19 -3.59 9.81
C GLU A 468 12.42 -3.80 11.30
N TYR A 469 13.65 -4.17 11.66
CA TYR A 469 14.11 -4.29 13.02
C TYR A 469 15.35 -3.40 13.21
N GLY A 470 15.26 -2.49 14.17
CA GLY A 470 16.32 -1.57 14.57
C GLY A 470 16.79 -1.87 15.98
N GLN A 471 18.10 -1.77 16.21
CA GLN A 471 18.69 -1.98 17.53
C GLN A 471 19.93 -1.11 17.75
N LYS A 472 20.06 -0.63 19.00
CA LYS A 472 21.27 -0.04 19.56
C LYS A 472 21.46 -0.62 20.96
N ASN A 473 22.48 -1.47 21.12
CA ASN A 473 22.80 -2.16 22.37
C ASN A 473 21.55 -2.80 23.04
N SER A 474 21.50 -2.79 24.38
CA SER A 474 20.32 -3.10 25.18
C SER A 474 19.30 -1.95 25.22
N ASP A 475 19.74 -0.74 24.88
CA ASP A 475 19.11 0.50 25.31
C ASP A 475 18.02 0.97 24.36
N LYS A 476 18.03 0.49 23.11
CA LYS A 476 17.00 0.79 22.12
C LYS A 476 16.73 -0.37 21.19
N LYS A 477 15.46 -0.73 21.05
CA LYS A 477 14.95 -1.68 20.06
C LYS A 477 13.71 -1.13 19.41
N GLN A 478 13.58 -1.35 18.11
CA GLN A 478 12.42 -0.92 17.36
C GLN A 478 12.04 -1.98 16.34
N PHE A 479 10.75 -2.30 16.28
CA PHE A 479 10.17 -3.14 15.25
C PHE A 479 9.11 -2.33 14.49
N ILE A 480 9.21 -2.32 13.17
CA ILE A 480 8.27 -1.65 12.28
C ILE A 480 7.73 -2.70 11.32
N SER A 481 6.42 -2.74 11.14
CA SER A 481 5.79 -3.46 10.04
C SER A 481 4.82 -2.55 9.30
N SER A 482 4.62 -2.79 8.01
CA SER A 482 3.61 -2.06 7.26
C SER A 482 2.99 -2.90 6.14
N LEU A 483 1.74 -2.57 5.82
CA LEU A 483 1.05 -3.01 4.62
C LEU A 483 0.75 -1.78 3.77
N ASN A 484 1.14 -1.80 2.50
CA ASN A 484 1.14 -0.66 1.60
C ASN A 484 0.33 -1.01 0.36
N TYR A 485 -0.55 -0.11 -0.06
CA TYR A 485 -1.30 -0.17 -1.31
C TYR A 485 -1.02 1.08 -2.15
N ARG A 486 -0.72 0.91 -3.43
CA ARG A 486 -0.37 2.01 -4.35
C ARG A 486 -1.19 1.93 -5.63
N PHE A 487 -1.55 3.09 -6.20
CA PHE A 487 -2.41 3.23 -7.38
C PHE A 487 -1.99 4.41 -8.27
#